data_AF-A0AAD4XV60-F1
#
_entry.id   AF-A0AAD4XV60-F1
#
_cell.length_a   1.000
_cell.length_b   1.000
_cell.length_c   1.000
_cell.angle_alpha   90.00
_cell.angle_beta   90.00
_cell.angle_gamma   90.00
#
_symmetry.space_group_name_H-M   'P 1'
#
loop_
_entity.id
_entity.type
_entity.pdbx_description
1 polymer ?
#
loop_
_entity_poly.entity_id
_entity_poly.type
_entity_poly.pdbx_seq_one_letter_code
_entity_poly.pdbx_strand_id
1 'polypeptide(L)'
;MKLAMIPIAFPVLQRLKVKHSNALILKSIGNNSLTFLESLSINGIVELESLPLHILQPKLKFLKIWGCRRFHGFLRNEETGISVAPNHSFEKSISLWELKVQCSKEWMSLSEDLLCIKELKKLKIGWFSEEPYLFLFSIEQRDSISSLKRLGILEIDGCSNVKYPPQQLQHLSMLTHLVLSNMGTEMEALPEWLVNLSSLQSLVIMNCRGLVYLLRQEEGMRRFTGLRYLKIVRISEEPDVFLSEAQGIQHLSSLTELEIHGWPNLESLPRQLQHLTNLSELRIENFDGLESLPEWLGNLSSLYILWISSCKNLMHLPSKKTMLSLTTLERLYIFDCPLLEERCTFKTGEEWEKISHIENVSFRWEF
;
A
#
# COMPACT_ATOMS: atom_id res chain seq x y z
N MET A 1 -17.25 -24.43 0.82
CA MET A 1 -18.67 -24.83 0.72
C MET A 1 -19.39 -23.79 -0.13
N LYS A 2 -19.88 -24.15 -1.33
CA LYS A 2 -20.81 -23.28 -2.09
C LYS A 2 -22.10 -23.26 -1.26
N LEU A 3 -22.42 -22.14 -0.60
CA LEU A 3 -23.68 -22.03 0.13
C LEU A 3 -24.81 -21.96 -0.90
N ALA A 4 -25.50 -23.09 -1.09
CA ALA A 4 -26.77 -23.18 -1.82
C ALA A 4 -27.96 -22.72 -0.95
N MET A 5 -27.71 -22.34 0.31
CA MET A 5 -28.73 -21.91 1.26
C MET A 5 -28.50 -20.45 1.69
N ILE A 6 -29.62 -19.77 1.89
CA ILE A 6 -29.72 -18.35 2.21
C ILE A 6 -29.10 -18.07 3.60
N PRO A 7 -28.28 -17.00 3.79
CA PRO A 7 -27.62 -16.67 5.07
C PRO A 7 -28.54 -16.48 6.29
N ILE A 8 -29.86 -16.37 6.08
CA ILE A 8 -30.89 -16.18 7.11
C ILE A 8 -30.90 -17.31 8.16
N ALA A 9 -30.39 -18.50 7.85
CA ALA A 9 -30.34 -19.63 8.78
C ALA A 9 -29.35 -19.46 9.96
N PHE A 10 -28.54 -18.39 9.96
CA PHE A 10 -27.48 -18.18 10.96
C PHE A 10 -27.62 -16.81 11.65
N PRO A 11 -28.47 -16.68 12.68
CA PRO A 11 -28.75 -15.39 13.33
C PRO A 11 -27.55 -14.79 14.06
N VAL A 12 -26.59 -15.61 14.50
CA VAL A 12 -25.36 -15.18 15.21
C VAL A 12 -24.15 -15.03 14.29
N LEU A 13 -24.35 -15.01 12.97
CA LEU A 13 -23.25 -14.97 12.01
C LEU A 13 -22.48 -13.66 12.07
N GLN A 14 -21.20 -13.74 12.43
CA GLN A 14 -20.30 -12.57 12.52
C GLN A 14 -19.52 -12.29 11.24
N ARG A 15 -19.21 -13.32 10.44
CA ARG A 15 -18.39 -13.18 9.23
C ARG A 15 -19.06 -13.88 8.07
N LEU A 16 -19.30 -13.14 6.99
CA LEU A 16 -19.87 -13.67 5.76
C LEU A 16 -18.92 -13.40 4.59
N LYS A 17 -18.61 -14.46 3.83
CA LYS A 17 -17.82 -14.37 2.61
C LYS A 17 -18.62 -14.93 1.44
N VAL A 18 -18.90 -14.09 0.47
CA VAL A 18 -19.60 -14.43 -0.77
C VAL A 18 -18.60 -14.35 -1.92
N LYS A 19 -18.44 -15.45 -2.66
CA LYS A 19 -17.54 -15.51 -3.81
C LYS A 19 -18.24 -16.10 -5.02
N HIS A 20 -18.04 -15.54 -6.21
CA HIS A 20 -18.49 -16.10 -7.50
C HIS A 20 -19.93 -16.64 -7.45
N SER A 21 -20.80 -15.84 -6.83
CA SER A 21 -22.18 -16.19 -6.51
C SER A 21 -23.12 -15.25 -7.26
N ASN A 22 -24.39 -15.64 -7.42
CA ASN A 22 -25.40 -14.77 -8.04
C ASN A 22 -25.76 -13.60 -7.09
N ALA A 23 -25.98 -12.40 -7.65
CA ALA A 23 -26.39 -11.20 -6.90
C ALA A 23 -27.69 -11.41 -6.08
N LEU A 24 -28.55 -12.35 -6.47
CA LEU A 24 -29.74 -12.76 -5.73
C LEU A 24 -29.46 -13.19 -4.28
N ILE A 25 -28.27 -13.75 -3.99
CA ILE A 25 -27.88 -14.10 -2.61
C ILE A 25 -27.81 -12.84 -1.74
N LEU A 26 -27.33 -11.71 -2.29
CA LEU A 26 -27.29 -10.44 -1.55
C LEU A 26 -28.68 -9.82 -1.39
N LYS A 27 -29.56 -9.95 -2.39
CA LYS A 27 -30.98 -9.54 -2.25
C LYS A 27 -31.69 -10.37 -1.18
N SER A 28 -31.37 -11.66 -1.06
CA SER A 28 -31.94 -12.55 -0.04
C SER A 28 -31.44 -12.28 1.39
N ILE A 29 -30.36 -11.51 1.56
CA ILE A 29 -29.95 -10.96 2.88
C ILE A 29 -30.94 -9.86 3.34
N GLY A 30 -31.88 -9.48 2.45
CA GLY A 30 -32.98 -8.50 2.52
C GLY A 30 -33.74 -8.27 3.82
N ASN A 31 -33.85 -9.26 4.72
CA ASN A 31 -34.84 -9.21 5.81
C ASN A 31 -34.24 -9.31 7.22
N ASN A 32 -33.36 -8.36 7.59
CA ASN A 32 -32.96 -8.08 8.99
C ASN A 32 -32.36 -9.25 9.80
N SER A 33 -31.92 -10.34 9.17
CA SER A 33 -31.50 -11.56 9.91
C SER A 33 -30.03 -11.58 10.33
N LEU A 34 -29.18 -10.69 9.80
CA LEU A 34 -27.73 -10.66 10.06
C LEU A 34 -27.32 -9.55 11.03
N THR A 35 -28.06 -9.38 12.14
CA THR A 35 -27.85 -8.33 13.14
C THR A 35 -26.54 -8.42 13.92
N PHE A 36 -25.82 -9.54 13.79
CA PHE A 36 -24.53 -9.79 14.42
C PHE A 36 -23.35 -9.72 13.44
N LEU A 37 -23.58 -9.36 12.18
CA LEU A 37 -22.55 -9.36 11.17
C LEU A 37 -21.53 -8.23 11.41
N GLU A 38 -20.29 -8.61 11.64
CA GLU A 38 -19.16 -7.71 11.86
C GLU A 38 -18.30 -7.55 10.60
N SER A 39 -18.25 -8.59 9.76
CA SER A 39 -17.43 -8.62 8.56
C SER A 39 -18.17 -9.21 7.36
N LEU A 40 -18.19 -8.45 6.26
CA LEU A 40 -18.74 -8.88 4.98
C LEU A 40 -17.66 -8.79 3.90
N SER A 41 -17.41 -9.89 3.20
CA SER A 41 -16.52 -9.92 2.04
C SER A 41 -17.25 -10.47 0.82
N ILE A 42 -17.32 -9.67 -0.23
CA ILE A 42 -17.93 -10.00 -1.51
C ILE A 42 -16.83 -9.99 -2.56
N ASN A 43 -16.74 -11.06 -3.35
CA ASN A 43 -15.75 -11.18 -4.41
C ASN A 43 -16.35 -11.79 -5.69
N GLY A 44 -16.13 -11.13 -6.83
CA GLY A 44 -16.38 -11.74 -8.14
C GLY A 44 -17.86 -11.92 -8.46
N ILE A 45 -18.74 -11.06 -7.92
CA ILE A 45 -20.15 -11.01 -8.29
C ILE A 45 -20.30 -9.98 -9.41
N VAL A 46 -20.36 -10.46 -10.65
CA VAL A 46 -20.35 -9.60 -11.85
C VAL A 46 -21.62 -8.75 -11.97
N GLU A 47 -22.76 -9.28 -11.53
CA GLU A 47 -24.08 -8.65 -11.59
C GLU A 47 -24.37 -7.70 -10.41
N LEU A 48 -23.43 -7.55 -9.46
CA LEU A 48 -23.68 -6.73 -8.28
C LEU A 48 -23.60 -5.24 -8.65
N GLU A 49 -24.75 -4.57 -8.68
CA GLU A 49 -24.86 -3.14 -9.00
C GLU A 49 -24.74 -2.24 -7.78
N SER A 50 -25.45 -2.57 -6.71
CA SER A 50 -25.42 -1.85 -5.44
C SER A 50 -25.53 -2.80 -4.26
N LEU A 51 -25.16 -2.32 -3.07
CA LEU A 51 -25.41 -3.05 -1.85
C LEU A 51 -26.67 -2.54 -1.17
N PRO A 52 -27.60 -3.42 -0.79
CA PRO A 52 -28.77 -3.02 -0.04
C PRO A 52 -28.38 -2.31 1.26
N LEU A 53 -28.95 -1.13 1.50
CA LEU A 53 -28.57 -0.25 2.61
C LEU A 53 -28.76 -0.91 4.00
N HIS A 54 -29.71 -1.84 4.15
CA HIS A 54 -29.93 -2.56 5.40
C HIS A 54 -28.78 -3.48 5.81
N ILE A 55 -27.81 -3.73 4.93
CA ILE A 55 -26.58 -4.48 5.25
C ILE A 55 -25.59 -3.60 6.02
N LEU A 56 -25.63 -2.28 5.84
CA LEU A 56 -24.76 -1.31 6.51
C LEU A 56 -25.22 -1.05 7.96
N GLN A 57 -25.22 -2.09 8.77
CA GLN A 57 -25.71 -2.07 10.14
C GLN A 57 -24.66 -1.57 11.14
N PRO A 58 -25.05 -1.07 12.33
CA PRO A 58 -24.13 -0.58 13.36
C PRO A 58 -23.14 -1.61 13.93
N LYS A 59 -23.27 -2.91 13.63
CA LYS A 59 -22.28 -3.92 14.00
C LYS A 59 -21.27 -4.21 12.89
N LEU A 60 -21.57 -3.85 11.64
CA LEU A 60 -20.67 -4.10 10.53
C LEU A 60 -19.46 -3.16 10.62
N LYS A 61 -18.29 -3.75 10.87
CA LYS A 61 -17.02 -3.03 11.00
C LYS A 61 -16.14 -3.15 9.76
N PHE A 62 -16.24 -4.27 9.05
CA PHE A 62 -15.37 -4.59 7.92
C PHE A 62 -16.20 -4.91 6.68
N LEU A 63 -16.00 -4.16 5.61
CA LEU A 63 -16.67 -4.39 4.33
C LEU A 63 -15.62 -4.47 3.22
N LYS A 64 -15.61 -5.59 2.53
CA LYS A 64 -14.75 -5.81 1.36
C LYS A 64 -15.60 -6.16 0.15
N ILE A 65 -15.46 -5.42 -0.95
CA ILE A 65 -16.12 -5.66 -2.23
C ILE A 65 -15.02 -5.66 -3.30
N TRP A 66 -14.82 -6.78 -3.98
CA TRP A 66 -13.73 -6.90 -4.96
C TRP A 66 -14.20 -7.68 -6.18
N GLY A 67 -13.63 -7.44 -7.36
CA GLY A 67 -14.00 -8.17 -8.58
C GLY A 67 -15.47 -8.01 -9.00
N CYS A 68 -16.18 -6.99 -8.53
CA CYS A 68 -17.58 -6.73 -8.86
C CYS A 68 -17.66 -5.64 -9.94
N ARG A 69 -17.58 -6.03 -11.22
CA ARG A 69 -17.39 -5.11 -12.36
C ARG A 69 -18.55 -4.13 -12.59
N ARG A 70 -19.76 -4.45 -12.14
CA ARG A 70 -20.93 -3.56 -12.20
C ARG A 70 -21.20 -2.83 -10.88
N PHE A 71 -20.31 -2.87 -9.90
CA PHE A 71 -20.61 -2.21 -8.62
C PHE A 71 -20.46 -0.69 -8.76
N HIS A 72 -21.54 0.04 -8.46
CA HIS A 72 -21.65 1.49 -8.68
C HIS A 72 -21.99 2.28 -7.42
N GLY A 73 -22.00 1.66 -6.23
CA GLY A 73 -22.14 2.36 -4.95
C GLY A 73 -23.17 1.79 -3.98
N PHE A 74 -23.37 2.49 -2.86
CA PHE A 74 -24.31 2.09 -1.81
C PHE A 74 -25.66 2.82 -1.93
N LEU A 75 -25.65 4.11 -2.27
CA LEU A 75 -26.82 5.01 -2.24
C LEU A 75 -27.58 5.10 -3.58
N ARG A 76 -27.69 4.02 -4.35
CA ARG A 76 -28.43 4.01 -5.63
C ARG A 76 -29.80 3.35 -5.46
N ASN A 77 -30.87 4.02 -5.89
CA ASN A 77 -32.22 3.41 -5.91
C ASN A 77 -32.28 2.34 -7.00
N GLU A 78 -32.66 1.10 -6.66
CA GLU A 78 -32.77 -0.02 -7.60
C GLU A 78 -33.80 0.24 -8.71
N GLU A 79 -34.77 1.15 -8.50
CA GLU A 79 -35.87 1.40 -9.45
C GLU A 79 -35.58 2.53 -10.46
N THR A 80 -34.76 3.52 -10.11
CA THR A 80 -34.59 4.73 -10.92
C THR A 80 -33.16 4.95 -11.41
N GLY A 81 -32.17 4.22 -10.87
CA GLY A 81 -30.77 4.39 -11.24
C GLY A 81 -30.17 5.75 -10.87
N ILE A 82 -30.90 6.57 -10.11
CA ILE A 82 -30.51 7.90 -9.63
C ILE A 82 -29.89 7.76 -8.22
N SER A 83 -28.85 8.54 -7.93
CA SER A 83 -28.30 8.65 -6.57
C SER A 83 -29.35 9.25 -5.64
N VAL A 84 -29.65 8.56 -4.55
CA VAL A 84 -30.58 9.07 -3.54
C VAL A 84 -29.77 9.89 -2.57
N ALA A 85 -30.03 11.20 -2.52
CA ALA A 85 -29.48 12.05 -1.47
C ALA A 85 -29.81 11.43 -0.10
N PRO A 86 -28.86 11.37 0.85
CA PRO A 86 -29.09 10.76 2.15
C PRO A 86 -30.19 11.53 2.90
N ASN A 87 -31.42 11.04 2.90
CA ASN A 87 -32.48 11.59 3.73
C ASN A 87 -32.12 11.41 5.22
N HIS A 88 -32.53 12.36 6.06
CA HIS A 88 -32.24 12.40 7.51
C HIS A 88 -32.60 11.13 8.32
N SER A 89 -33.35 10.18 7.76
CA SER A 89 -33.67 8.89 8.36
C SER A 89 -32.62 7.79 8.11
N PHE A 90 -31.66 8.00 7.19
CA PHE A 90 -30.59 7.06 6.84
C PHE A 90 -29.38 7.12 7.79
N GLU A 91 -29.30 8.12 8.67
CA GLU A 91 -28.27 8.24 9.71
C GLU A 91 -28.43 7.22 10.86
N LYS A 92 -28.88 6.00 10.59
CA LYS A 92 -28.55 4.89 11.48
C LYS A 92 -27.04 4.70 11.41
N SER A 93 -26.34 5.07 12.48
CA SER A 93 -24.88 5.17 12.57
C SER A 93 -24.15 4.04 11.83
N ILE A 94 -23.71 4.31 10.58
CA ILE A 94 -22.83 3.41 9.85
C ILE A 94 -21.50 3.41 10.61
N SER A 95 -21.19 2.29 11.25
CA SER A 95 -20.06 2.17 12.17
C SER A 95 -18.82 1.54 11.54
N LEU A 96 -18.77 1.58 10.21
CA LEU A 96 -17.76 0.89 9.41
C LEU A 96 -16.37 1.47 9.70
N TRP A 97 -15.44 0.60 10.05
CA TRP A 97 -14.06 0.96 10.37
C TRP A 97 -13.13 0.75 9.19
N GLU A 98 -13.38 -0.29 8.40
CA GLU A 98 -12.60 -0.63 7.22
C GLU A 98 -13.50 -0.87 6.01
N LEU A 99 -13.23 -0.11 4.95
CA LEU A 99 -13.84 -0.28 3.65
C LEU A 99 -12.76 -0.64 2.63
N LYS A 100 -12.91 -1.79 1.97
CA LYS A 100 -12.07 -2.18 0.83
C LYS A 100 -12.96 -2.36 -0.37
N VAL A 101 -12.71 -1.64 -1.44
CA VAL A 101 -13.56 -1.65 -2.61
C VAL A 101 -12.76 -1.60 -3.90
N GLN A 102 -13.15 -2.42 -4.87
CA GLN A 102 -12.71 -2.28 -6.26
C GLN A 102 -13.82 -1.62 -7.07
N CYS A 103 -13.57 -0.39 -7.49
CA CYS A 103 -14.47 0.46 -8.24
C CYS A 103 -14.60 0.00 -9.69
N SER A 104 -15.83 0.03 -10.20
CA SER A 104 -16.09 0.07 -11.64
C SER A 104 -16.05 1.50 -12.18
N LYS A 105 -16.03 1.65 -13.51
CA LYS A 105 -16.05 2.95 -14.20
C LYS A 105 -17.31 3.78 -13.94
N GLU A 106 -18.41 3.14 -13.55
CA GLU A 106 -19.71 3.80 -13.38
C GLU A 106 -20.00 4.16 -11.92
N TRP A 107 -19.06 3.91 -10.99
CA TRP A 107 -19.17 4.39 -9.61
C TRP A 107 -18.85 5.89 -9.53
N MET A 108 -19.82 6.70 -9.98
CA MET A 108 -19.70 8.16 -10.09
C MET A 108 -19.83 8.92 -8.75
N SER A 109 -20.22 8.24 -7.66
CA SER A 109 -20.68 8.86 -6.40
C SER A 109 -19.93 8.39 -5.14
N LEU A 110 -18.69 7.94 -5.26
CA LEU A 110 -17.87 7.53 -4.09
C LEU A 110 -17.85 8.62 -3.01
N SER A 111 -17.89 9.88 -3.42
CA SER A 111 -18.07 11.06 -2.56
C SER A 111 -19.29 10.96 -1.65
N GLU A 112 -20.49 10.77 -2.22
CA GLU A 112 -21.77 10.76 -1.50
C GLU A 112 -21.88 9.56 -0.55
N ASP A 113 -21.39 8.41 -1.00
CA ASP A 113 -21.33 7.17 -0.24
C ASP A 113 -20.43 7.29 1.00
N LEU A 114 -19.27 7.93 0.85
CA LEU A 114 -18.30 8.10 1.95
C LEU A 114 -18.73 9.14 2.98
N LEU A 115 -19.54 10.15 2.60
CA LEU A 115 -20.06 11.17 3.54
C LEU A 115 -20.83 10.55 4.71
N CYS A 116 -21.48 9.41 4.49
CA CYS A 116 -22.27 8.73 5.51
C CYS A 116 -21.41 7.91 6.51
N ILE A 117 -20.11 7.74 6.24
CA ILE A 117 -19.22 6.82 6.99
C ILE A 117 -18.20 7.61 7.84
N LYS A 118 -18.68 8.23 8.91
CA LYS A 118 -17.88 9.13 9.78
C LYS A 118 -16.82 8.39 10.63
N GLU A 119 -16.99 7.08 10.86
CA GLU A 119 -16.11 6.25 11.71
C GLU A 119 -14.98 5.55 10.95
N LEU A 120 -14.84 5.81 9.65
CA LEU A 120 -13.90 5.10 8.80
C LEU A 120 -12.44 5.40 9.19
N LYS A 121 -11.69 4.35 9.52
CA LYS A 121 -10.27 4.42 9.89
C LYS A 121 -9.35 3.93 8.78
N LYS A 122 -9.83 2.97 7.99
CA LYS A 122 -9.09 2.36 6.87
C LYS A 122 -9.93 2.31 5.61
N LEU A 123 -9.37 2.81 4.51
CA LEU A 123 -10.01 2.85 3.20
C LEU A 123 -9.04 2.28 2.17
N LYS A 124 -9.43 1.22 1.47
CA LYS A 124 -8.75 0.74 0.26
C LYS A 124 -9.68 0.92 -0.92
N ILE A 125 -9.22 1.65 -1.93
CA ILE A 125 -9.95 1.87 -3.17
C ILE A 125 -9.06 1.35 -4.30
N GLY A 126 -9.61 0.47 -5.13
CA GLY A 126 -8.94 -0.05 -6.31
C GLY A 126 -9.75 0.15 -7.58
N TRP A 127 -9.15 0.09 -8.76
CA TRP A 127 -9.85 0.13 -10.06
C TRP A 127 -9.49 -1.09 -10.93
N PHE A 128 -10.27 -1.32 -12.00
CA PHE A 128 -9.97 -2.33 -13.01
C PHE A 128 -9.05 -1.75 -14.09
N SER A 129 -8.02 -2.52 -14.49
CA SER A 129 -6.93 -2.08 -15.38
C SER A 129 -7.31 -1.86 -16.85
N GLU A 130 -8.49 -2.31 -17.28
CA GLU A 130 -8.88 -2.41 -18.70
C GLU A 130 -9.61 -1.17 -19.26
N GLU A 131 -9.91 -0.15 -18.45
CA GLU A 131 -10.84 0.92 -18.86
C GLU A 131 -10.12 2.29 -18.97
N PRO A 132 -10.11 2.96 -20.14
CA PRO A 132 -9.21 4.07 -20.45
C PRO A 132 -9.57 5.40 -19.77
N TYR A 133 -10.72 5.47 -19.10
CA TYR A 133 -11.28 6.74 -18.64
C TYR A 133 -11.82 6.60 -17.23
N LEU A 134 -11.20 7.29 -16.30
CA LEU A 134 -11.84 7.62 -15.05
C LEU A 134 -11.93 9.13 -14.94
N PHE A 135 -13.18 9.58 -14.97
CA PHE A 135 -13.68 10.78 -14.28
C PHE A 135 -13.43 10.64 -12.78
N LEU A 136 -12.18 10.44 -12.37
CA LEU A 136 -11.81 10.57 -10.98
C LEU A 136 -12.01 12.05 -10.65
N PHE A 137 -13.14 12.33 -10.00
CA PHE A 137 -13.54 13.65 -9.54
C PHE A 137 -13.82 14.62 -10.69
N SER A 138 -15.05 14.68 -11.22
CA SER A 138 -15.50 16.01 -11.65
C SER A 138 -15.51 16.88 -10.38
N ILE A 139 -14.47 17.70 -10.25
CA ILE A 139 -14.18 18.65 -9.15
C ILE A 139 -15.26 19.76 -9.07
N GLU A 140 -16.40 19.61 -9.76
CA GLU A 140 -17.52 20.51 -9.58
C GLU A 140 -18.25 20.28 -8.25
N GLN A 141 -18.14 19.10 -7.62
CA GLN A 141 -18.68 18.86 -6.29
C GLN A 141 -17.60 18.86 -5.21
N ARG A 142 -17.57 19.98 -4.48
CA ARG A 142 -16.68 20.25 -3.34
C ARG A 142 -16.90 19.24 -2.19
N ASP A 143 -15.82 18.95 -1.46
CA ASP A 143 -15.82 18.61 -0.02
C ASP A 143 -16.20 17.20 0.49
N SER A 144 -16.14 16.14 -0.32
CA SER A 144 -16.53 14.81 0.21
C SER A 144 -15.45 14.06 1.00
N ILE A 145 -14.19 14.03 0.55
CA ILE A 145 -13.12 13.30 1.26
C ILE A 145 -12.63 14.04 2.52
N SER A 146 -12.78 15.37 2.58
CA SER A 146 -12.44 16.16 3.77
C SER A 146 -13.32 15.82 4.99
N SER A 147 -14.45 15.14 4.77
CA SER A 147 -15.30 14.61 5.85
C SER A 147 -14.68 13.42 6.60
N LEU A 148 -13.74 12.69 6.00
CA LEU A 148 -13.08 11.50 6.55
C LEU A 148 -11.97 11.86 7.55
N LYS A 149 -12.30 12.68 8.54
CA LYS A 149 -11.32 13.25 9.49
C LYS A 149 -10.63 12.19 10.35
N ARG A 150 -11.19 10.99 10.49
CA ARG A 150 -10.66 9.88 11.32
C ARG A 150 -9.84 8.86 10.53
N LEU A 151 -9.70 9.05 9.22
CA LEU A 151 -9.00 8.11 8.36
C LEU A 151 -7.50 8.12 8.66
N GLY A 152 -7.00 6.99 9.14
CA GLY A 152 -5.58 6.79 9.44
C GLY A 152 -4.83 6.03 8.35
N ILE A 153 -5.53 5.19 7.58
CA ILE A 153 -4.94 4.34 6.54
C ILE A 153 -5.70 4.51 5.23
N LEU A 154 -4.99 4.87 4.16
CA LEU A 154 -5.53 4.97 2.80
C LEU A 154 -4.69 4.11 1.86
N GLU A 155 -5.34 3.23 1.11
CA GLU A 155 -4.73 2.43 0.05
C GLU A 155 -5.43 2.76 -1.29
N ILE A 156 -4.66 3.16 -2.29
CA ILE A 156 -5.12 3.50 -3.64
C ILE A 156 -4.46 2.52 -4.62
N ASP A 157 -5.25 1.83 -5.43
CA ASP A 157 -4.78 0.72 -6.27
C ASP A 157 -5.32 0.77 -7.72
N GLY A 158 -4.47 0.70 -8.74
CA GLY A 158 -4.93 0.53 -10.13
C GLY A 158 -5.42 1.82 -10.81
N CYS A 159 -4.91 2.99 -10.40
CA CYS A 159 -5.14 4.26 -11.10
C CYS A 159 -4.23 4.37 -12.35
N SER A 160 -4.43 3.51 -13.35
CA SER A 160 -3.52 3.40 -14.49
C SER A 160 -3.56 4.58 -15.48
N ASN A 161 -4.65 5.35 -15.51
CA ASN A 161 -4.82 6.49 -16.43
C ASN A 161 -4.84 7.86 -15.72
N VAL A 162 -4.65 7.89 -14.40
CA VAL A 162 -4.65 9.14 -13.65
C VAL A 162 -3.22 9.55 -13.34
N LYS A 163 -2.88 10.75 -13.79
CA LYS A 163 -1.55 11.33 -13.59
C LYS A 163 -1.17 11.44 -12.12
N TYR A 164 -2.10 11.85 -11.25
CA TYR A 164 -1.86 11.97 -9.81
C TYR A 164 -3.14 11.71 -9.00
N PRO A 165 -3.03 11.14 -7.78
CA PRO A 165 -4.17 11.10 -6.88
C PRO A 165 -4.68 12.53 -6.53
N PRO A 166 -5.97 12.67 -6.22
CA PRO A 166 -6.66 13.96 -6.06
C PRO A 166 -6.04 14.83 -4.94
N GLN A 167 -5.89 16.13 -5.22
CA GLN A 167 -5.29 17.09 -4.28
C GLN A 167 -6.06 17.22 -2.95
N GLN A 168 -7.35 16.93 -2.96
CA GLN A 168 -8.24 16.99 -1.79
C GLN A 168 -7.79 16.06 -0.65
N LEU A 169 -6.97 15.03 -0.95
CA LEU A 169 -6.38 14.15 0.07
C LEU A 169 -5.48 14.89 1.06
N GLN A 170 -5.00 16.08 0.72
CA GLN A 170 -4.21 16.94 1.62
C GLN A 170 -4.95 17.31 2.91
N HIS A 171 -6.28 17.23 2.93
CA HIS A 171 -7.10 17.57 4.11
C HIS A 171 -7.22 16.42 5.11
N LEU A 172 -6.68 15.24 4.81
CA LEU A 172 -6.70 14.08 5.70
C LEU A 172 -5.64 14.19 6.80
N SER A 173 -5.88 15.05 7.78
CA SER A 173 -4.91 15.40 8.83
C SER A 173 -4.54 14.25 9.77
N MET A 174 -5.37 13.22 9.89
CA MET A 174 -5.10 12.02 10.71
C MET A 174 -4.44 10.88 9.93
N LEU A 175 -4.16 11.05 8.63
CA LEU A 175 -3.62 9.99 7.80
C LEU A 175 -2.17 9.69 8.22
N THR A 176 -1.94 8.48 8.70
CA THR A 176 -0.62 8.00 9.14
C THR A 176 0.01 7.03 8.16
N HIS A 177 -0.80 6.32 7.37
CA HIS A 177 -0.34 5.33 6.40
C HIS A 177 -0.98 5.56 5.03
N LEU A 178 -0.16 5.71 4.00
CA LEU A 178 -0.59 5.78 2.61
C LEU A 178 0.05 4.67 1.80
N VAL A 179 -0.75 3.94 1.02
CA VAL A 179 -0.29 2.96 0.04
C VAL A 179 -0.76 3.40 -1.34
N LEU A 180 0.16 3.55 -2.27
CA LEU A 180 -0.09 3.78 -3.68
C LEU A 180 0.36 2.53 -4.45
N SER A 181 -0.54 1.93 -5.23
CA SER A 181 -0.28 0.68 -5.94
C SER A 181 -0.78 0.74 -7.38
N ASN A 182 -0.02 0.16 -8.31
CA ASN A 182 -0.40 0.01 -9.72
C ASN A 182 -0.86 1.35 -10.34
N MET A 183 -0.11 2.43 -10.08
CA MET A 183 -0.38 3.75 -10.63
C MET A 183 0.11 3.84 -12.09
N GLY A 184 -0.52 4.71 -12.88
CA GLY A 184 -0.24 4.91 -14.30
C GLY A 184 1.19 5.34 -14.62
N THR A 185 1.57 5.18 -15.90
CA THR A 185 2.89 5.58 -16.41
C THR A 185 3.07 7.09 -16.49
N GLU A 186 2.00 7.88 -16.38
CA GLU A 186 2.08 9.35 -16.38
C GLU A 186 2.50 9.96 -15.02
N MET A 187 2.45 9.18 -13.94
CA MET A 187 2.84 9.62 -12.60
C MET A 187 4.37 9.58 -12.45
N GLU A 188 5.04 10.55 -13.04
CA GLU A 188 6.51 10.69 -13.00
C GLU A 188 7.07 11.00 -11.60
N ALA A 189 6.25 11.60 -10.73
CA ALA A 189 6.61 11.94 -9.36
C ALA A 189 5.42 11.79 -8.40
N LEU A 190 5.66 11.67 -7.08
CA LEU A 190 4.57 11.79 -6.11
C LEU A 190 4.01 13.23 -6.12
N PRO A 191 2.71 13.38 -5.79
CA PRO A 191 2.10 14.70 -5.81
C PRO A 191 2.61 15.60 -4.67
N GLU A 192 2.77 16.89 -4.96
CA GLU A 192 3.30 17.86 -3.99
C GLU A 192 2.45 17.98 -2.73
N TRP A 193 1.14 17.78 -2.82
CA TRP A 193 0.25 17.87 -1.66
C TRP A 193 0.55 16.83 -0.58
N LEU A 194 1.27 15.75 -0.90
CA LEU A 194 1.68 14.73 0.05
C LEU A 194 2.47 15.32 1.22
N VAL A 195 3.24 16.39 0.99
CA VAL A 195 4.03 17.11 2.01
C VAL A 195 3.17 17.84 3.03
N ASN A 196 1.86 18.02 2.75
CA ASN A 196 0.92 18.65 3.67
C ASN A 196 0.31 17.65 4.66
N LEU A 197 0.56 16.34 4.49
CA LEU A 197 0.12 15.31 5.42
C LEU A 197 1.05 15.25 6.64
N SER A 198 0.85 16.16 7.59
CA SER A 198 1.72 16.30 8.77
C SER A 198 1.80 15.05 9.67
N SER A 199 0.79 14.19 9.65
CA SER A 199 0.73 12.97 10.46
C SER A 199 1.26 11.72 9.74
N LEU A 200 1.69 11.84 8.48
CA LEU A 200 2.09 10.68 7.69
C LEU A 200 3.39 10.07 8.23
N GLN A 201 3.32 8.79 8.59
CA GLN A 201 4.42 8.01 9.19
C GLN A 201 4.89 6.87 8.28
N SER A 202 4.02 6.37 7.41
CA SER A 202 4.30 5.23 6.55
C SER A 202 3.83 5.52 5.13
N LEU A 203 4.74 5.37 4.16
CA LEU A 203 4.45 5.46 2.74
C LEU A 203 4.87 4.18 2.03
N VAL A 204 3.94 3.57 1.29
CA VAL A 204 4.19 2.37 0.50
C VAL A 204 3.84 2.65 -0.96
N ILE A 205 4.77 2.37 -1.85
CA ILE A 205 4.66 2.61 -3.29
C ILE A 205 4.93 1.29 -3.99
N MET A 206 3.99 0.78 -4.77
CA MET A 206 4.10 -0.54 -5.41
C MET A 206 3.68 -0.48 -6.87
N ASN A 207 4.51 -1.03 -7.77
CA ASN A 207 4.20 -1.17 -9.20
C ASN A 207 3.80 0.17 -9.87
N CYS A 208 4.39 1.28 -9.45
CA CYS A 208 4.15 2.60 -10.05
C CYS A 208 5.18 2.83 -11.18
N ARG A 209 4.94 2.22 -12.35
CA ARG A 209 5.94 2.09 -13.44
C ARG A 209 6.41 3.41 -14.05
N GLY A 210 5.62 4.47 -13.95
CA GLY A 210 5.98 5.79 -14.43
C GLY A 210 6.86 6.58 -13.45
N LEU A 211 7.01 6.12 -12.20
CA LEU A 211 7.62 6.90 -11.14
C LEU A 211 9.14 6.93 -11.30
N VAL A 212 9.65 8.07 -11.77
CA VAL A 212 11.09 8.35 -11.92
C VAL A 212 11.63 9.06 -10.68
N TYR A 213 10.86 10.01 -10.15
CA TYR A 213 11.23 10.85 -9.02
C TYR A 213 10.31 10.56 -7.82
N LEU A 214 10.81 10.64 -6.59
CA LEU A 214 9.89 10.63 -5.43
C LEU A 214 9.13 11.95 -5.33
N LEU A 215 9.80 13.10 -5.41
CA LEU A 215 9.15 14.42 -5.55
C LEU A 215 9.91 15.25 -6.58
N ARG A 216 9.20 16.14 -7.30
CA ARG A 216 9.84 17.08 -8.25
C ARG A 216 10.60 18.21 -7.55
N GLN A 217 10.18 18.57 -6.33
CA GLN A 217 10.73 19.70 -5.56
C GLN A 217 11.45 19.19 -4.32
N GLU A 218 12.76 19.38 -4.25
CA GLU A 218 13.61 18.92 -3.13
C GLU A 218 13.21 19.55 -1.79
N GLU A 219 12.84 20.84 -1.80
CA GLU A 219 12.41 21.57 -0.60
C GLU A 219 11.11 21.00 0.00
N GLY A 220 10.27 20.36 -0.82
CA GLY A 220 9.07 19.66 -0.35
C GLY A 220 9.40 18.47 0.55
N MET A 221 10.50 17.76 0.25
CA MET A 221 10.90 16.57 1.02
C MET A 221 11.36 16.89 2.43
N ARG A 222 11.98 18.06 2.64
CA ARG A 222 12.38 18.52 3.99
C ARG A 222 11.20 18.70 4.94
N ARG A 223 9.98 18.77 4.41
CA ARG A 223 8.74 18.89 5.20
C ARG A 223 8.20 17.54 5.69
N PHE A 224 8.71 16.41 5.17
CA PHE A 224 8.38 15.07 5.69
C PHE A 224 9.14 14.76 6.99
N THR A 225 8.84 15.51 8.04
CA THR A 225 9.46 15.33 9.37
C THR A 225 8.87 14.15 10.16
N GLY A 226 7.71 13.64 9.73
CA GLY A 226 6.99 12.54 10.37
C GLY A 226 7.21 11.16 9.75
N LEU A 227 7.77 11.07 8.54
CA LEU A 227 7.84 9.81 7.78
C LEU A 227 8.91 8.88 8.37
N ARG A 228 8.51 7.74 8.93
CA ARG A 228 9.38 6.75 9.57
C ARG A 228 9.65 5.53 8.69
N TYR A 229 8.64 5.11 7.93
CA TYR A 229 8.68 3.91 7.09
C TYR A 229 8.41 4.26 5.63
N LEU A 230 9.30 3.78 4.75
CA LEU A 230 9.15 3.90 3.29
C LEU A 230 9.37 2.53 2.65
N LYS A 231 8.38 2.06 1.89
CA LYS A 231 8.50 0.85 1.08
C LYS A 231 8.31 1.19 -0.39
N ILE A 232 9.30 0.83 -1.21
CA ILE A 232 9.31 1.02 -2.66
C ILE A 232 9.40 -0.35 -3.32
N VAL A 233 8.43 -0.68 -4.16
CA VAL A 233 8.36 -1.97 -4.85
C VAL A 233 8.17 -1.75 -6.33
N ARG A 234 9.13 -2.24 -7.14
CA ARG A 234 8.98 -2.39 -8.61
C ARG A 234 8.53 -1.11 -9.33
N ILE A 235 9.21 0.01 -9.08
CA ILE A 235 8.84 1.31 -9.67
C ILE A 235 9.34 1.53 -11.11
N SER A 236 10.48 0.97 -11.51
CA SER A 236 10.95 1.05 -12.90
C SER A 236 11.73 -0.22 -13.26
N GLU A 237 11.39 -0.81 -14.40
CA GLU A 237 12.11 -1.95 -14.99
C GLU A 237 13.43 -1.51 -15.63
N GLU A 238 13.62 -0.22 -15.90
CA GLU A 238 14.83 0.30 -16.55
C GLU A 238 15.91 0.64 -15.51
N PRO A 239 17.12 0.03 -15.59
CA PRO A 239 18.21 0.26 -14.64
C PRO A 239 18.63 1.73 -14.54
N ASP A 240 18.65 2.45 -15.67
CA ASP A 240 19.03 3.86 -15.75
C ASP A 240 17.96 4.82 -15.22
N VAL A 241 16.76 4.31 -14.90
CA VAL A 241 15.62 5.11 -14.43
C VAL A 241 15.26 4.76 -12.99
N PHE A 242 15.65 3.58 -12.51
CA PHE A 242 15.40 3.16 -11.14
C PHE A 242 16.10 4.09 -10.15
N LEU A 243 15.37 5.11 -9.69
CA LEU A 243 15.86 6.09 -8.72
C LEU A 243 17.19 6.73 -9.13
N SER A 244 17.48 6.77 -10.44
CA SER A 244 18.74 7.29 -11.00
C SER A 244 18.97 8.76 -10.63
N GLU A 245 17.88 9.45 -10.32
CA GLU A 245 17.84 10.71 -9.61
C GLU A 245 16.82 10.63 -8.47
N ALA A 246 17.05 9.80 -7.44
CA ALA A 246 16.34 9.89 -6.16
C ALA A 246 16.63 11.22 -5.41
N GLN A 247 16.73 12.32 -6.15
CA GLN A 247 16.67 13.69 -5.68
C GLN A 247 15.45 13.81 -4.75
N GLY A 248 15.75 14.13 -3.50
CA GLY A 248 14.76 14.28 -2.45
C GLY A 248 14.74 13.16 -1.41
N ILE A 249 15.14 11.92 -1.74
CA ILE A 249 15.15 10.85 -0.70
C ILE A 249 16.17 11.19 0.40
N GLN A 250 17.28 11.84 0.04
CA GLN A 250 18.30 12.33 0.97
C GLN A 250 17.76 13.34 1.99
N HIS A 251 16.58 13.93 1.75
CA HIS A 251 15.95 14.90 2.63
C HIS A 251 14.94 14.27 3.60
N LEU A 252 14.68 12.97 3.51
CA LEU A 252 13.85 12.21 4.45
C LEU A 252 14.63 11.93 5.75
N SER A 253 15.04 12.99 6.44
CA SER A 253 15.90 12.92 7.64
C SER A 253 15.27 12.15 8.80
N SER A 254 13.95 11.96 8.78
CA SER A 254 13.22 11.29 9.84
C SER A 254 12.96 9.80 9.59
N LEU A 255 13.38 9.29 8.42
CA LEU A 255 13.19 7.91 8.00
C LEU A 255 14.09 6.97 8.81
N THR A 256 13.49 5.93 9.39
CA THR A 256 14.17 4.91 10.20
C THR A 256 14.13 3.54 9.54
N GLU A 257 13.13 3.28 8.70
CA GLU A 257 12.91 1.99 8.07
C GLU A 257 12.69 2.16 6.56
N LEU A 258 13.44 1.41 5.76
CA LEU A 258 13.39 1.46 4.30
C LEU A 258 13.37 0.05 3.71
N GLU A 259 12.36 -0.24 2.91
CA GLU A 259 12.28 -1.46 2.12
C GLU A 259 12.31 -1.12 0.63
N ILE A 260 13.27 -1.69 -0.10
CA ILE A 260 13.38 -1.52 -1.55
C ILE A 260 13.37 -2.88 -2.22
N HIS A 261 12.35 -3.09 -3.04
CA HIS A 261 12.22 -4.26 -3.89
C HIS A 261 12.47 -3.84 -5.34
N GLY A 262 13.61 -4.29 -5.86
CA GLY A 262 14.07 -3.99 -7.20
C GLY A 262 13.40 -4.82 -8.28
N TRP A 263 14.04 -4.81 -9.45
CA TRP A 263 13.77 -5.73 -10.55
C TRP A 263 14.98 -6.63 -10.79
N PRO A 264 14.77 -7.83 -11.36
CA PRO A 264 15.85 -8.79 -11.57
C PRO A 264 17.02 -8.25 -12.42
N ASN A 265 16.79 -7.27 -13.28
CA ASN A 265 17.80 -6.68 -14.16
C ASN A 265 18.50 -5.44 -13.57
N LEU A 266 18.19 -5.04 -12.32
CA LEU A 266 18.85 -3.90 -11.68
C LEU A 266 20.22 -4.32 -11.13
N GLU A 267 21.25 -3.63 -11.60
CA GLU A 267 22.65 -3.93 -11.28
C GLU A 267 23.20 -3.10 -10.11
N SER A 268 22.46 -2.08 -9.65
CA SER A 268 22.92 -1.19 -8.60
C SER A 268 21.79 -0.68 -7.71
N LEU A 269 22.15 -0.30 -6.48
CA LEU A 269 21.27 0.42 -5.56
C LEU A 269 21.44 1.94 -5.74
N PRO A 270 20.39 2.74 -5.48
CA PRO A 270 20.44 4.19 -5.63
C PRO A 270 21.47 4.81 -4.69
N ARG A 271 22.41 5.59 -5.22
CA ARG A 271 23.53 6.15 -4.43
C ARG A 271 23.05 7.14 -3.37
N GLN A 272 21.92 7.80 -3.57
CA GLN A 272 21.35 8.80 -2.67
C GLN A 272 20.95 8.22 -1.30
N LEU A 273 20.76 6.90 -1.22
CA LEU A 273 20.51 6.20 0.06
C LEU A 273 21.66 6.39 1.06
N GLN A 274 22.88 6.69 0.59
CA GLN A 274 24.04 6.98 1.43
C GLN A 274 23.83 8.14 2.42
N HIS A 275 22.80 8.97 2.20
CA HIS A 275 22.49 10.15 3.03
C HIS A 275 21.46 9.85 4.14
N LEU A 276 20.87 8.65 4.17
CA LEU A 276 19.86 8.25 5.16
C LEU A 276 20.53 7.77 6.46
N THR A 277 21.32 8.63 7.10
CA THR A 277 22.18 8.23 8.24
C THR A 277 21.41 7.77 9.48
N ASN A 278 20.13 8.15 9.61
CA ASN A 278 19.23 7.77 10.71
C ASN A 278 18.52 6.42 10.48
N LEU A 279 18.76 5.77 9.34
CA LEU A 279 18.12 4.51 9.00
C LEU A 279 18.59 3.41 9.96
N SER A 280 17.66 2.81 10.70
CA SER A 280 17.90 1.66 11.58
C SER A 280 17.64 0.33 10.89
N GLU A 281 16.77 0.31 9.88
CA GLU A 281 16.47 -0.92 9.15
C GLU A 281 16.46 -0.68 7.65
N LEU A 282 17.24 -1.50 6.93
CA LEU A 282 17.29 -1.53 5.47
C LEU A 282 16.96 -2.93 4.98
N ARG A 283 15.92 -3.04 4.15
CA ARG A 283 15.59 -4.27 3.42
C ARG A 283 15.80 -4.08 1.93
N ILE A 284 16.60 -4.96 1.33
CA ILE A 284 16.90 -5.01 -0.10
C ILE A 284 16.38 -6.34 -0.64
N GLU A 285 15.50 -6.30 -1.63
CA GLU A 285 14.90 -7.52 -2.19
C GLU A 285 14.86 -7.50 -3.72
N ASN A 286 15.02 -8.66 -4.37
CA ASN A 286 14.84 -8.86 -5.81
C ASN A 286 15.76 -7.99 -6.70
N PHE A 287 17.03 -7.83 -6.29
CA PHE A 287 18.09 -7.22 -7.12
C PHE A 287 18.97 -8.31 -7.73
N ASP A 288 18.42 -9.09 -8.67
CA ASP A 288 19.17 -10.22 -9.25
C ASP A 288 20.40 -9.75 -10.04
N GLY A 289 20.42 -8.54 -10.61
CA GLY A 289 21.59 -8.00 -11.33
C GLY A 289 22.70 -7.46 -10.43
N LEU A 290 22.44 -7.28 -9.13
CA LEU A 290 23.39 -6.69 -8.19
C LEU A 290 24.43 -7.72 -7.78
N GLU A 291 25.68 -7.57 -8.24
CA GLU A 291 26.77 -8.47 -7.89
C GLU A 291 27.44 -8.16 -6.55
N SER A 292 27.41 -6.89 -6.13
CA SER A 292 28.07 -6.42 -4.91
C SER A 292 27.23 -5.36 -4.20
N LEU A 293 27.14 -5.45 -2.88
CA LEU A 293 26.61 -4.34 -2.08
C LEU A 293 27.56 -3.13 -2.10
N PRO A 294 27.04 -1.90 -2.09
CA PRO A 294 27.84 -0.71 -2.29
C PRO A 294 28.62 -0.28 -1.03
N GLU A 295 29.80 0.29 -1.21
CA GLU A 295 30.65 0.82 -0.12
C GLU A 295 29.99 1.94 0.68
N TRP A 296 29.06 2.68 0.09
CA TRP A 296 28.35 3.74 0.80
C TRP A 296 27.47 3.23 1.94
N LEU A 297 27.22 1.91 2.03
CA LEU A 297 26.48 1.30 3.12
C LEU A 297 27.09 1.68 4.48
N GLY A 298 28.41 1.83 4.57
CA GLY A 298 29.12 2.26 5.78
C GLY A 298 28.77 3.67 6.27
N ASN A 299 28.09 4.48 5.46
CA ASN A 299 27.55 5.78 5.88
C ASN A 299 26.28 5.67 6.72
N LEU A 300 25.62 4.50 6.73
CA LEU A 300 24.40 4.25 7.52
C LEU A 300 24.77 3.91 8.97
N SER A 301 25.29 4.91 9.69
CA SER A 301 25.83 4.75 11.05
C SER A 301 24.84 4.22 12.09
N SER A 302 23.54 4.40 11.86
CA SER A 302 22.46 3.93 12.75
C SER A 302 21.89 2.57 12.36
N LEU A 303 22.41 1.93 11.30
CA LEU A 303 21.84 0.71 10.75
C LEU A 303 21.98 -0.46 11.74
N TYR A 304 20.84 -0.90 12.23
CA TYR A 304 20.70 -1.94 13.24
C TYR A 304 20.36 -3.30 12.62
N ILE A 305 19.53 -3.29 11.55
CA ILE A 305 19.10 -4.46 10.80
C ILE A 305 19.38 -4.26 9.32
N LEU A 306 20.12 -5.19 8.74
CA LEU A 306 20.28 -5.32 7.28
C LEU A 306 19.62 -6.62 6.83
N TRP A 307 18.62 -6.51 5.97
CA TRP A 307 17.93 -7.63 5.37
C TRP A 307 18.16 -7.65 3.87
N ILE A 308 18.60 -8.78 3.34
CA ILE A 308 18.87 -8.98 1.92
C ILE A 308 18.17 -10.27 1.52
N SER A 309 17.28 -10.19 0.55
CA SER A 309 16.54 -11.37 0.10
C SER A 309 16.41 -11.45 -1.40
N SER A 310 16.47 -12.66 -1.96
CA SER A 310 16.17 -12.90 -3.37
C SER A 310 17.06 -12.09 -4.33
N CYS A 311 18.36 -11.97 -4.04
CA CYS A 311 19.35 -11.32 -4.91
C CYS A 311 20.29 -12.38 -5.48
N LYS A 312 19.91 -13.00 -6.59
CA LYS A 312 20.53 -14.26 -7.06
C LYS A 312 22.00 -14.15 -7.48
N ASN A 313 22.42 -13.03 -8.08
CA ASN A 313 23.81 -12.84 -8.50
C ASN A 313 24.66 -12.08 -7.49
N LEU A 314 24.12 -11.77 -6.30
CA LEU A 314 24.88 -11.08 -5.27
C LEU A 314 25.98 -12.00 -4.74
N MET A 315 27.23 -11.59 -4.91
CA MET A 315 28.42 -12.34 -4.51
C MET A 315 29.20 -11.66 -3.38
N HIS A 316 29.14 -10.33 -3.31
CA HIS A 316 30.04 -9.58 -2.43
C HIS A 316 29.29 -8.63 -1.51
N LEU A 317 29.67 -8.66 -0.23
CA LEU A 317 29.45 -7.58 0.71
C LEU A 317 30.44 -6.44 0.43
N PRO A 318 30.21 -5.23 0.96
CA PRO A 318 31.18 -4.15 0.90
C PRO A 318 32.51 -4.57 1.54
N SER A 319 33.55 -3.75 1.37
CA SER A 319 34.86 -3.99 1.96
C SER A 319 34.76 -4.28 3.46
N LYS A 320 35.69 -5.08 3.99
CA LYS A 320 35.76 -5.38 5.43
C LYS A 320 35.79 -4.11 6.28
N LYS A 321 36.47 -3.06 5.79
CA LYS A 321 36.52 -1.74 6.44
C LYS A 321 35.12 -1.13 6.58
N THR A 322 34.31 -1.19 5.52
CA THR A 322 32.94 -0.66 5.51
C THR A 322 32.01 -1.49 6.40
N MET A 323 32.12 -2.82 6.36
CA MET A 323 31.30 -3.67 7.24
C MET A 323 31.64 -3.47 8.72
N LEU A 324 32.91 -3.19 9.04
CA LEU A 324 33.34 -2.86 10.40
C LEU A 324 32.97 -1.44 10.84
N SER A 325 32.68 -0.51 9.92
CA SER A 325 32.21 0.83 10.27
C SER A 325 30.74 0.86 10.66
N LEU A 326 29.98 -0.19 10.34
CA LEU A 326 28.59 -0.40 10.77
C LEU A 326 28.55 -0.88 12.23
N THR A 327 28.97 -0.02 13.15
CA THR A 327 29.15 -0.37 14.57
C THR A 327 27.85 -0.66 15.32
N THR A 328 26.70 -0.27 14.78
CA THR A 328 25.37 -0.50 15.34
C THR A 328 24.66 -1.71 14.77
N LEU A 329 25.23 -2.36 13.74
CA LEU A 329 24.61 -3.48 13.05
C LEU A 329 24.67 -4.75 13.91
N GLU A 330 23.52 -5.13 14.48
CA GLU A 330 23.40 -6.34 15.29
C GLU A 330 22.81 -7.51 14.51
N ARG A 331 22.00 -7.23 13.47
CA ARG A 331 21.27 -8.27 12.73
C ARG A 331 21.52 -8.18 11.24
N LEU A 332 22.03 -9.27 10.68
CA LEU A 332 22.18 -9.47 9.24
C LEU A 332 21.37 -10.70 8.82
N TYR A 333 20.45 -10.47 7.90
CA TYR A 333 19.59 -11.49 7.34
C TYR A 333 19.87 -11.61 5.84
N ILE A 334 20.24 -12.80 5.39
CA ILE A 334 20.53 -13.09 3.97
C ILE A 334 19.70 -14.30 3.58
N PHE A 335 18.70 -14.12 2.72
CA PHE A 335 17.82 -15.21 2.29
C PHE A 335 17.72 -15.30 0.78
N ASP A 336 17.59 -16.52 0.24
CA ASP A 336 17.45 -16.73 -1.21
C ASP A 336 18.54 -15.99 -2.03
N CYS A 337 19.76 -15.88 -1.47
CA CYS A 337 20.93 -15.24 -2.07
C CYS A 337 22.05 -16.28 -2.24
N PRO A 338 21.87 -17.29 -3.12
CA PRO A 338 22.67 -18.52 -3.09
C PRO A 338 24.18 -18.30 -3.20
N LEU A 339 24.63 -17.38 -4.06
CA LEU A 339 26.06 -17.11 -4.24
C LEU A 339 26.69 -16.43 -3.03
N LEU A 340 25.98 -15.44 -2.44
CA LEU A 340 26.45 -14.77 -1.22
C LEU A 340 26.43 -15.72 -0.03
N GLU A 341 25.37 -16.53 0.12
CA GLU A 341 25.24 -17.53 1.18
C GLU A 341 26.42 -18.53 1.16
N GLU A 342 26.79 -19.02 -0.02
CA GLU A 342 27.95 -19.91 -0.19
C GLU A 342 29.26 -19.22 0.24
N ARG A 343 29.44 -17.95 -0.12
CA ARG A 343 30.64 -17.16 0.20
C ARG A 343 30.68 -16.66 1.65
N CYS A 344 29.55 -16.66 2.34
CA CYS A 344 29.43 -16.38 3.77
C CYS A 344 29.50 -17.64 4.64
N THR A 345 29.90 -18.79 4.10
CA THR A 345 30.05 -20.03 4.87
C THR A 345 30.98 -19.86 6.07
N PHE A 346 30.54 -20.35 7.22
CA PHE A 346 31.24 -20.18 8.49
C PHE A 346 32.72 -20.59 8.41
N LYS A 347 33.63 -19.65 8.69
CA LYS A 347 35.11 -19.80 8.68
C LYS A 347 35.78 -20.15 7.35
N THR A 348 35.05 -20.64 6.36
CA THR A 348 35.61 -21.07 5.07
C THR A 348 35.27 -20.12 3.94
N GLY A 349 34.19 -19.35 4.07
CA GLY A 349 33.71 -18.43 3.07
C GLY A 349 34.56 -17.17 2.98
N GLU A 350 34.82 -16.70 1.76
CA GLU A 350 35.62 -15.51 1.49
C GLU A 350 35.03 -14.21 2.10
N GLU A 351 33.71 -14.18 2.30
CA GLU A 351 32.98 -13.04 2.85
C GLU A 351 32.75 -13.15 4.36
N TRP A 352 33.03 -14.32 4.97
CA TRP A 352 32.77 -14.59 6.39
C TRP A 352 33.44 -13.58 7.32
N GLU A 353 34.70 -13.24 7.05
CA GLU A 353 35.51 -12.28 7.83
C GLU A 353 34.94 -10.85 7.84
N LYS A 354 33.99 -10.55 6.94
CA LYS A 354 33.31 -9.25 6.88
C LYS A 354 32.06 -9.21 7.75
N ILE A 355 31.55 -10.34 8.21
CA ILE A 355 30.31 -10.44 9.00
C ILE A 355 30.49 -11.14 10.33
N SER A 356 31.67 -11.71 10.58
CA SER A 356 31.98 -12.47 11.80
C SER A 356 31.89 -11.65 13.10
N HIS A 357 31.86 -10.32 13.01
CA HIS A 357 31.67 -9.43 14.16
C HIS A 357 30.20 -9.12 14.48
N ILE A 358 29.27 -9.52 13.61
CA ILE A 358 27.83 -9.27 13.78
C ILE A 358 27.24 -10.37 14.67
N GLU A 359 26.45 -9.98 15.68
CA GLU A 359 25.92 -10.90 16.70
C GLU A 359 24.92 -11.91 16.13
N ASN A 360 23.97 -11.45 15.32
CA ASN A 360 22.93 -12.28 14.72
C ASN A 360 23.03 -12.28 13.20
N VAL A 361 23.60 -13.35 12.65
CA VAL A 361 23.60 -13.62 11.21
C VAL A 361 22.70 -14.83 10.95
N SER A 362 21.66 -14.66 10.14
CA SER A 362 20.81 -15.78 9.72
C SER A 362 20.71 -15.89 8.19
N PHE A 363 20.80 -17.15 7.75
CA PHE A 363 20.65 -17.57 6.36
C PHE A 363 19.37 -18.39 6.11
N ARG A 364 18.56 -18.63 7.14
CA ARG A 364 17.33 -19.40 7.06
C ARG A 364 16.15 -18.62 7.64
N TRP A 365 14.99 -18.77 6.99
CA TRP A 365 13.72 -18.32 7.55
C TRP A 365 13.44 -19.11 8.84
N GLU A 366 13.77 -18.55 9.99
CA GLU A 366 13.37 -19.08 11.29
C GLU A 366 12.09 -18.34 11.71
N PHE A 367 10.97 -19.08 11.81
CA PHE A 367 9.69 -18.61 12.36
C PHE A 367 9.56 -19.00 13.83
#